data_AF-A0A3B9I2Y3-F1
#
_entry.id   AF-A0A3B9I2Y3-F1
#
_cell.length_a   1.000
_cell.length_b   1.000
_cell.length_c   1.000
_cell.angle_alpha   90.00
_cell.angle_beta   90.00
_cell.angle_gamma   90.00
#
_symmetry.space_group_name_H-M   'P 1'
#
loop_
_entity.id
_entity.type
_entity.pdbx_description
1 polymer ?
#
loop_
_entity_poly.entity_id
_entity_poly.type
_entity_poly.pdbx_seq_one_letter_code
_entity_poly.pdbx_strand_id
1 'polypeptide(L)'
;MRSVTPHLNEKLTSTQQTPANKADPKMSIRVSRARTTVMDSDYWTVETIRTADNLGDISLAARRRVPYGSPDSIYEIHIEGGIVKTSIRKYPDYFKFGWVQQFELGEGSAVAIAFNGNWQLHRRKWRLATDEKPFIFWVDSDGVLWSQLWDLNETKRQISSSVTRVKAIRGWKNVNFPDKDQGIIVSYIKTDGKVYYSSYCQTVDFTNVWEPERQLVEFTATAISLNMFITNDFRMGFTIEDSSGNIHWMVTERNWAGMAIATETIKPYLEKSKTELIKITYHDVFEPAETIRVYSPYSAGLEHIFHDVYNKFLWIANLDDGNGDWGRTIQFETLYPMHELQVVNLFLEDMYFGMVIPVGSVTHLGGNKYQASVSEETLVGMNNAQGSVRLTIKNLKTQLGLMMDDFFIEFTPDNLVPIEIPLPVVEEVWNE
;
A
#
# COMPACT_ATOMS: atom_id res chain seq x y z
N MET A 1 11.00 7.17 -43.24
CA MET A 1 9.97 6.90 -44.27
C MET A 1 9.68 5.41 -44.21
N ARG A 2 8.43 4.97 -44.02
CA ARG A 2 8.13 3.52 -43.93
C ARG A 2 8.21 2.89 -45.33
N SER A 3 8.82 1.71 -45.43
CA SER A 3 9.02 0.98 -46.68
C SER A 3 7.67 0.51 -47.26
N VAL A 4 7.41 0.84 -48.53
CA VAL A 4 6.31 0.26 -49.30
C VAL A 4 6.70 -1.16 -49.67
N THR A 5 5.83 -2.15 -49.39
CA THR A 5 6.10 -3.54 -49.75
C THR A 5 6.24 -3.68 -51.27
N PRO A 6 7.17 -4.51 -51.79
CA PRO A 6 7.41 -4.67 -53.23
C PRO A 6 6.15 -4.94 -54.04
N HIS A 7 5.25 -5.80 -53.52
CA HIS A 7 3.98 -6.14 -54.15
C HIS A 7 3.05 -4.92 -54.35
N LEU A 8 3.02 -3.98 -53.40
CA LEU A 8 2.21 -2.78 -53.51
C LEU A 8 2.85 -1.77 -54.48
N ASN A 9 4.19 -1.71 -54.50
CA ASN A 9 4.92 -0.84 -55.42
C ASN A 9 4.70 -1.27 -56.88
N GLU A 10 4.79 -2.57 -57.17
CA GLU A 10 4.50 -3.12 -58.51
C GLU A 10 3.09 -2.79 -58.99
N LYS A 11 2.08 -2.90 -58.11
CA LYS A 11 0.70 -2.55 -58.43
C LYS A 11 0.51 -1.05 -58.69
N LEU A 12 1.18 -0.19 -57.92
CA LEU A 12 1.14 1.26 -58.12
C LEU A 12 1.82 1.68 -59.43
N THR A 13 2.85 0.96 -59.87
CA THR A 13 3.57 1.23 -61.13
C THR A 13 2.95 0.56 -62.36
N SER A 14 1.95 -0.30 -62.19
CA SER A 14 1.30 -0.99 -63.30
C SER A 14 0.48 -0.04 -64.16
N THR A 15 0.65 -0.12 -65.49
CA THR A 15 -0.11 0.69 -66.46
C THR A 15 -1.55 0.21 -66.65
N GLN A 16 -1.90 -0.98 -66.17
CA GLN A 16 -3.23 -1.59 -66.35
C GLN A 16 -4.06 -1.54 -65.06
N GLN A 17 -4.60 -0.36 -64.76
CA GLN A 17 -5.46 -0.12 -63.60
C GLN A 17 -6.93 -0.47 -63.91
N THR A 18 -7.26 -1.76 -64.00
CA THR A 18 -8.62 -2.23 -64.29
C THR A 18 -9.26 -2.97 -63.09
N PRO A 19 -10.60 -3.01 -62.99
CA PRO A 19 -11.29 -3.80 -61.95
C PRO A 19 -10.95 -5.29 -61.98
N ALA A 20 -10.73 -5.86 -63.18
CA ALA A 20 -10.32 -7.25 -63.35
C ALA A 20 -8.93 -7.55 -62.75
N ASN A 21 -8.04 -6.55 -62.73
CA ASN A 21 -6.69 -6.65 -62.17
C ASN A 21 -6.61 -6.30 -60.67
N LYS A 22 -7.75 -6.09 -59.99
CA LYS A 22 -7.82 -5.65 -58.58
C LYS A 22 -6.97 -4.40 -58.30
N ALA A 23 -6.95 -3.48 -59.25
CA ALA A 23 -6.06 -2.33 -59.27
C ALA A 23 -6.60 -1.11 -58.50
N ASP A 24 -7.40 -1.33 -57.45
CA ASP A 24 -7.86 -0.28 -56.53
C ASP A 24 -7.15 -0.41 -55.17
N PRO A 25 -5.82 -0.13 -55.09
CA PRO A 25 -5.10 -0.22 -53.83
C PRO A 25 -5.56 0.90 -52.89
N LYS A 26 -6.39 0.54 -51.91
CA LYS A 26 -6.80 1.47 -50.84
C LYS A 26 -5.73 1.49 -49.76
N MET A 27 -4.98 2.59 -49.68
CA MET A 27 -4.06 2.84 -48.56
C MET A 27 -4.79 3.62 -47.46
N SER A 28 -4.88 3.04 -46.26
CA SER A 28 -5.32 3.77 -45.07
C SER A 28 -4.14 4.58 -44.53
N ILE A 29 -4.06 5.86 -44.91
CA ILE A 29 -3.07 6.77 -44.35
C ILE A 29 -3.64 7.35 -43.05
N ARG A 30 -3.17 6.86 -41.91
CA ARG A 30 -3.37 7.54 -40.63
C ARG A 30 -2.27 8.57 -40.44
N VAL A 31 -2.56 9.82 -40.80
CA VAL A 31 -1.69 10.95 -40.50
C VAL A 31 -1.94 11.40 -39.07
N SER A 32 -1.09 10.98 -38.13
CA SER A 32 -0.99 11.66 -36.83
C SER A 32 -0.20 12.94 -37.01
N ARG A 33 -0.87 14.04 -37.35
CA ARG A 33 -0.31 15.38 -37.10
C ARG A 33 -0.47 15.70 -35.62
N ALA A 34 0.59 16.13 -34.97
CA ALA A 34 0.43 16.90 -33.74
C ALA A 34 -0.48 18.09 -34.10
N ARG A 35 -1.67 18.17 -33.50
CA ARG A 35 -2.62 19.28 -33.75
C ARG A 35 -2.04 20.65 -33.41
N THR A 36 -0.94 20.64 -32.66
CA THR A 36 -0.16 21.78 -32.21
C THR A 36 1.29 21.31 -32.17
N THR A 37 2.07 21.56 -33.21
CA THR A 37 3.49 21.81 -32.95
C THR A 37 3.51 23.07 -32.10
N VAL A 38 4.05 22.99 -30.88
CA VAL A 38 4.28 24.17 -30.04
C VAL A 38 5.40 24.94 -30.73
N MET A 39 5.03 25.83 -31.65
CA MET A 39 5.96 26.63 -32.47
C MET A 39 6.28 27.96 -31.81
N ASP A 40 5.49 28.37 -30.81
CA ASP A 40 5.60 29.66 -30.15
C ASP A 40 6.07 29.52 -28.70
N SER A 41 7.06 30.34 -28.33
CA SER A 41 7.49 30.55 -26.95
C SER A 41 6.36 31.04 -26.04
N ASP A 42 5.29 31.59 -26.61
CA ASP A 42 4.14 32.15 -25.90
C ASP A 42 3.31 31.10 -25.13
N TYR A 43 3.48 29.81 -25.46
CA TYR A 43 2.89 28.71 -24.67
C TYR A 43 3.70 28.34 -23.44
N TRP A 44 4.93 28.84 -23.31
CA TRP A 44 5.82 28.55 -22.20
C TRP A 44 5.96 29.79 -21.32
N THR A 45 5.46 29.70 -20.10
CA THR A 45 5.85 30.66 -19.08
C THR A 45 7.24 30.30 -18.59
N VAL A 46 8.24 31.08 -18.99
CA VAL A 46 9.60 30.99 -18.46
C VAL A 46 9.65 31.82 -17.18
N GLU A 47 9.95 31.17 -16.06
CA GLU A 47 10.19 31.85 -14.79
C GLU A 47 11.62 31.61 -14.34
N THR A 48 12.29 32.68 -13.88
CA THR A 48 13.58 32.55 -13.22
C THR A 48 13.37 31.95 -11.84
N ILE A 49 13.96 30.80 -11.59
CA ILE A 49 13.83 30.07 -10.33
C ILE A 49 14.76 30.65 -9.29
N ARG A 50 16.02 30.91 -9.66
CA ARG A 50 17.02 31.45 -8.75
C ARG A 50 18.06 32.28 -9.50
N THR A 51 18.53 33.32 -8.83
CA THR A 51 19.70 34.12 -9.23
C THR A 51 20.57 34.27 -8.00
N ALA A 52 21.83 33.83 -8.09
CA ALA A 52 22.82 33.97 -7.04
C ALA A 52 24.22 33.91 -7.65
N ASP A 53 25.19 34.48 -6.96
CA ASP A 53 26.60 34.33 -7.32
C ASP A 53 27.06 32.90 -6.98
N ASN A 54 27.82 32.25 -7.87
CA ASN A 54 28.30 30.87 -7.70
C ASN A 54 27.18 29.83 -7.47
N LEU A 55 26.13 29.91 -8.29
CA LEU A 55 25.04 28.93 -8.31
C LEU A 55 25.52 27.59 -8.91
N GLY A 56 25.32 26.51 -8.14
CA GLY A 56 25.65 25.14 -8.54
C GLY A 56 24.43 24.38 -9.10
N ASP A 57 24.35 23.08 -8.79
CA ASP A 57 23.22 22.24 -9.22
C ASP A 57 21.91 22.66 -8.54
N ILE A 58 20.80 22.50 -9.25
CA ILE A 58 19.46 22.87 -8.79
C ILE A 58 18.50 21.74 -9.16
N SER A 59 17.60 21.42 -8.25
CA SER A 59 16.52 20.47 -8.50
C SER A 59 15.23 20.96 -7.88
N LEU A 60 14.13 20.71 -8.57
CA LEU A 60 12.80 21.20 -8.21
C LEU A 60 11.75 20.12 -8.39
N ALA A 61 10.76 20.12 -7.50
CA ALA A 61 9.59 19.26 -7.63
C ALA A 61 8.33 20.01 -7.21
N ALA A 62 7.27 19.84 -7.99
CA ALA A 62 5.99 20.47 -7.72
C ALA A 62 5.12 19.54 -6.87
N ARG A 63 4.56 20.06 -5.78
CA ARG A 63 3.64 19.32 -4.93
C ARG A 63 2.22 19.44 -5.46
N ARG A 64 1.54 18.30 -5.59
CA ARG A 64 0.15 18.22 -6.04
C ARG A 64 -0.57 17.17 -5.20
N ARG A 65 -1.33 17.60 -4.18
CA ARG A 65 -2.02 16.69 -3.24
C ARG A 65 -3.28 16.02 -3.80
N VAL A 66 -3.81 16.52 -4.92
CA VAL A 66 -5.02 16.00 -5.58
C VAL A 66 -4.80 15.87 -7.09
N PRO A 67 -5.45 14.93 -7.80
CA PRO A 67 -5.14 14.64 -9.20
C PRO A 67 -5.67 15.69 -10.18
N TYR A 68 -6.31 16.76 -9.69
CA TYR A 68 -6.85 17.86 -10.49
C TYR A 68 -6.28 19.19 -10.02
N GLY A 69 -6.41 20.23 -10.85
CA GLY A 69 -5.85 21.54 -10.56
C GLY A 69 -4.33 21.65 -10.75
N SER A 70 -3.82 22.85 -10.45
CA SER A 70 -2.39 23.15 -10.43
C SER A 70 -1.72 22.52 -9.19
N PRO A 71 -0.38 22.36 -9.20
CA PRO A 71 0.38 22.22 -7.96
C PRO A 71 0.00 23.30 -6.94
N ASP A 72 0.16 23.01 -5.65
CA ASP A 72 -0.07 23.98 -4.56
C ASP A 72 1.22 24.67 -4.08
N SER A 73 2.37 24.09 -4.42
CA SER A 73 3.70 24.58 -4.04
C SER A 73 4.78 23.94 -4.91
N ILE A 74 5.92 24.60 -4.99
CA ILE A 74 7.14 24.11 -5.64
C ILE A 74 8.22 24.07 -4.57
N TYR A 75 8.87 22.92 -4.45
CA TYR A 75 9.99 22.69 -3.55
C TYR A 75 11.27 22.69 -4.38
N GLU A 76 12.32 23.25 -3.80
CA GLU A 76 13.62 23.38 -4.43
C GLU A 76 14.72 22.95 -3.45
N ILE A 77 15.71 22.26 -3.99
CA ILE A 77 17.03 22.08 -3.39
C ILE A 77 18.08 22.61 -4.38
N HIS A 78 19.04 23.38 -3.89
CA HIS A 78 20.05 24.01 -4.73
C HIS A 78 21.38 24.14 -4.00
N ILE A 79 22.43 24.41 -4.78
CA ILE A 79 23.77 24.70 -4.27
C ILE A 79 24.07 26.17 -4.52
N GLU A 80 24.45 26.90 -3.48
CA GLU A 80 24.87 28.30 -3.57
C GLU A 80 26.18 28.46 -2.79
N GLY A 81 27.25 28.87 -3.48
CA GLY A 81 28.58 29.01 -2.86
C GLY A 81 29.12 27.70 -2.27
N GLY A 82 28.75 26.55 -2.84
CA GLY A 82 29.13 25.22 -2.34
C GLY A 82 28.26 24.68 -1.20
N ILE A 83 27.29 25.45 -0.71
CA ILE A 83 26.38 25.04 0.36
C ILE A 83 25.04 24.59 -0.21
N VAL A 84 24.57 23.42 0.22
CA VAL A 84 23.26 22.87 -0.12
C VAL A 84 22.18 23.56 0.71
N LYS A 85 21.23 24.18 0.03
CA LYS A 85 20.11 24.94 0.63
C LYS A 85 18.78 24.48 0.06
N THR A 86 17.72 24.68 0.82
CA THR A 86 16.34 24.35 0.41
C THR A 86 15.44 25.58 0.41
N SER A 87 14.43 25.58 -0.46
CA SER A 87 13.45 26.65 -0.56
C SER A 87 12.10 26.15 -1.01
N ILE A 88 11.04 26.87 -0.65
CA ILE A 88 9.67 26.58 -1.06
C ILE A 88 9.04 27.84 -1.63
N ARG A 89 8.26 27.68 -2.69
CA ARG A 89 7.38 28.72 -3.23
C ARG A 89 5.96 28.22 -3.30
N LYS A 90 4.99 29.01 -2.84
CA LYS A 90 3.57 28.70 -3.05
C LYS A 90 3.24 28.77 -4.53
N TYR A 91 2.33 27.90 -5.00
CA TYR A 91 1.95 27.87 -6.40
C TYR A 91 0.44 27.68 -6.57
N PRO A 92 -0.26 28.50 -7.38
CA PRO A 92 0.20 29.79 -7.88
C PRO A 92 0.55 30.76 -6.74
N ASP A 93 1.57 31.58 -6.94
CA ASP A 93 2.03 32.54 -5.93
C ASP A 93 1.17 33.82 -5.96
N TYR A 94 -0.08 33.73 -5.49
CA TYR A 94 -1.04 34.83 -5.54
C TYR A 94 -0.58 36.09 -4.82
N PHE A 95 0.23 35.93 -3.77
CA PHE A 95 0.74 37.02 -2.93
C PHE A 95 2.13 37.48 -3.33
N LYS A 96 2.74 36.86 -4.35
CA LYS A 96 4.09 37.17 -4.84
C LYS A 96 5.16 37.11 -3.74
N PHE A 97 5.04 36.14 -2.83
CA PHE A 97 6.03 35.94 -1.77
C PHE A 97 7.36 35.42 -2.31
N GLY A 98 7.36 34.83 -3.52
CA GLY A 98 8.54 34.26 -4.14
C GLY A 98 9.03 33.01 -3.40
N TRP A 99 10.34 32.78 -3.48
CA TRP A 99 11.00 31.66 -2.83
C TRP A 99 11.32 31.99 -1.37
N VAL A 100 10.93 31.11 -0.47
CA VAL A 100 11.22 31.21 0.96
C VAL A 100 12.24 30.15 1.33
N GLN A 101 13.42 30.58 1.77
CA GLN A 101 14.46 29.67 2.27
C GLN A 101 13.93 28.87 3.48
N GLN A 102 14.29 27.60 3.56
CA GLN A 102 13.88 26.74 4.67
C GLN A 102 15.07 26.42 5.59
N PHE A 103 16.01 25.60 5.11
CA PHE A 103 17.17 25.16 5.89
C PHE A 103 18.35 24.81 4.98
N GLU A 104 19.52 24.63 5.58
CA GLU A 104 20.78 24.27 4.93
C GLU A 104 21.24 22.87 5.37
N LEU A 105 21.96 22.17 4.50
CA LEU A 105 22.42 20.78 4.72
C LEU A 105 23.94 20.65 4.77
N GLY A 106 24.66 21.76 4.68
CA GLY A 106 26.13 21.81 4.64
C GLY A 106 26.68 21.85 3.23
N GLU A 107 27.97 21.52 3.09
CA GLU A 107 28.66 21.50 1.79
C GLU A 107 28.14 20.40 0.86
N GLY A 108 28.08 20.68 -0.44
CA GLY A 108 27.71 19.67 -1.43
C GLY A 108 27.92 20.08 -2.88
N SER A 109 27.82 19.09 -3.77
CA SER A 109 28.25 19.19 -5.17
C SER A 109 27.18 18.84 -6.20
N ALA A 110 26.19 18.03 -5.83
CA ALA A 110 25.04 17.70 -6.68
C ALA A 110 23.78 17.49 -5.84
N VAL A 111 22.60 17.81 -6.39
CA VAL A 111 21.33 17.74 -5.66
C VAL A 111 20.19 17.19 -6.51
N ALA A 112 19.24 16.51 -5.87
CA ALA A 112 18.01 16.05 -6.49
C ALA A 112 16.83 16.09 -5.51
N ILE A 113 15.61 16.21 -6.03
CA ILE A 113 14.38 16.18 -5.24
C ILE A 113 13.29 15.41 -5.97
N ALA A 114 12.54 14.58 -5.25
CA ALA A 114 11.40 13.87 -5.79
C ALA A 114 10.31 13.69 -4.73
N PHE A 115 9.05 13.92 -5.14
CA PHE A 115 7.91 13.57 -4.30
C PHE A 115 7.60 12.09 -4.40
N ASN A 116 7.30 11.45 -3.27
CA ASN A 116 6.53 10.22 -3.30
C ASN A 116 5.05 10.57 -3.56
N GLY A 117 4.22 9.54 -3.69
CA GLY A 117 2.78 9.71 -3.81
C GLY A 117 2.14 8.48 -4.42
N ASN A 118 0.84 8.62 -4.72
CA ASN A 118 0.04 7.58 -5.31
C ASN A 118 -0.57 8.05 -6.64
N TRP A 119 -0.65 7.14 -7.61
CA TRP A 119 -1.30 7.41 -8.89
C TRP A 119 -2.82 7.34 -8.73
N GLN A 120 -3.51 8.42 -9.06
CA GLN A 120 -4.97 8.50 -8.96
C GLN A 120 -5.59 8.72 -10.33
N LEU A 121 -6.69 8.02 -10.61
CA LEU A 121 -7.40 8.13 -11.87
C LEU A 121 -8.32 9.35 -11.84
N HIS A 122 -8.09 10.31 -12.74
CA HIS A 122 -8.96 11.45 -12.92
C HIS A 122 -9.26 11.68 -14.40
N ARG A 123 -10.55 11.68 -14.78
CA ARG A 123 -11.02 11.83 -16.18
C ARG A 123 -10.28 10.91 -17.16
N ARG A 124 -10.18 9.62 -16.82
CA ARG A 124 -9.49 8.57 -17.60
C ARG A 124 -7.98 8.78 -17.78
N LYS A 125 -7.34 9.59 -16.93
CA LYS A 125 -5.89 9.80 -16.93
C LYS A 125 -5.34 9.55 -15.53
N TRP A 126 -4.32 8.72 -15.44
CA TRP A 126 -3.55 8.54 -14.22
C TRP A 126 -2.69 9.79 -13.97
N ARG A 127 -2.74 10.30 -12.75
CA ARG A 127 -1.98 11.47 -12.32
C ARG A 127 -1.42 11.21 -10.94
N LEU A 128 -0.17 11.60 -10.73
CA LEU A 128 0.46 11.53 -9.42
C LEU A 128 -0.18 12.55 -8.47
N ALA A 129 -0.73 12.04 -7.37
CA ALA A 129 -1.04 12.82 -6.18
C ALA A 129 0.12 12.62 -5.19
N THR A 130 0.87 13.69 -4.93
CA THR A 130 2.09 13.67 -4.14
C THR A 130 1.80 13.60 -2.64
N ASP A 131 2.76 13.07 -1.91
CA ASP A 131 2.81 13.20 -0.46
C ASP A 131 3.04 14.65 -0.03
N GLU A 132 3.00 14.90 1.28
CA GLU A 132 3.08 16.25 1.83
C GLU A 132 4.48 16.85 1.67
N LYS A 133 5.51 16.01 1.85
CA LYS A 133 6.92 16.36 1.84
C LYS A 133 7.67 15.50 0.81
N PRO A 134 8.64 16.08 0.08
CA PRO A 134 9.45 15.32 -0.87
C PRO A 134 10.67 14.69 -0.20
N PHE A 135 11.24 13.67 -0.85
CA PHE A 135 12.60 13.27 -0.56
C PHE A 135 13.57 14.21 -1.25
N ILE A 136 14.61 14.59 -0.51
CA ILE A 136 15.76 15.34 -0.99
C ILE A 136 16.99 14.46 -0.97
N PHE A 137 17.88 14.73 -1.92
CA PHE A 137 19.11 14.01 -2.13
C PHE A 137 20.22 15.01 -2.39
N TRP A 138 21.38 14.77 -1.79
CA TRP A 138 22.56 15.60 -2.03
C TRP A 138 23.83 14.78 -1.89
N VAL A 139 24.85 15.18 -2.64
CA VAL A 139 26.20 14.65 -2.55
C VAL A 139 27.03 15.63 -1.74
N ASP A 140 27.55 15.20 -0.60
CA ASP A 140 28.42 16.02 0.25
C ASP A 140 29.85 16.16 -0.32
N SER A 141 30.73 16.86 0.40
CA SER A 141 32.12 17.08 -0.01
C SER A 141 32.98 15.81 -0.04
N ASP A 142 32.60 14.77 0.70
CA ASP A 142 33.26 13.46 0.70
C ASP A 142 32.73 12.53 -0.42
N GLY A 143 31.77 13.00 -1.22
CA GLY A 143 31.14 12.22 -2.27
C GLY A 143 30.10 11.21 -1.75
N VAL A 144 29.59 11.40 -0.54
CA VAL A 144 28.52 10.58 0.02
C VAL A 144 27.17 11.11 -0.44
N LEU A 145 26.37 10.22 -1.02
CA LEU A 145 24.99 10.51 -1.41
C LEU A 145 24.05 10.25 -0.24
N TRP A 146 23.45 11.32 0.26
CA TRP A 146 22.45 11.29 1.32
C TRP A 146 21.04 11.35 0.75
N SER A 147 20.10 10.77 1.50
CA SER A 147 18.65 10.93 1.33
C SER A 147 18.04 11.38 2.65
N GLN A 148 17.05 12.26 2.58
CA GLN A 148 16.24 12.70 3.72
C GLN A 148 14.83 13.06 3.25
N LEU A 149 13.81 12.78 4.07
CA LEU A 149 12.47 13.26 3.85
C LEU A 149 12.36 14.72 4.33
N TRP A 150 12.59 15.65 3.40
CA TRP A 150 12.58 17.09 3.63
C TRP A 150 13.31 17.53 4.93
N ASP A 151 12.59 18.06 5.90
CA ASP A 151 13.05 18.58 7.20
C ASP A 151 13.12 17.52 8.32
N LEU A 152 12.87 16.24 8.02
CA LEU A 152 12.86 15.16 9.01
C LEU A 152 14.24 14.49 9.12
N ASN A 153 15.09 14.99 10.01
CA ASN A 153 16.47 14.53 10.16
C ASN A 153 16.58 13.05 10.59
N GLU A 154 15.59 12.51 11.29
CA GLU A 154 15.51 11.09 11.67
C GLU A 154 15.41 10.15 10.47
N THR A 155 15.01 10.67 9.31
CA THR A 155 14.94 9.89 8.05
C THR A 155 16.24 9.94 7.24
N LYS A 156 17.25 10.68 7.73
CA LYS A 156 18.53 10.85 7.05
C LYS A 156 19.24 9.50 6.91
N ARG A 157 19.62 9.17 5.69
CA ARG A 157 20.26 7.90 5.35
C ARG A 157 21.29 8.07 4.25
N GLN A 158 22.40 7.35 4.37
CA GLN A 158 23.36 7.19 3.29
C GLN A 158 22.83 6.18 2.26
N ILE A 159 22.82 6.58 0.99
CA ILE A 159 22.41 5.73 -0.15
C ILE A 159 23.64 5.09 -0.79
N SER A 160 24.70 5.86 -1.01
CA SER A 160 25.94 5.40 -1.63
C SER A 160 27.10 6.33 -1.27
N SER A 161 28.33 5.89 -1.55
CA SER A 161 29.54 6.71 -1.53
C SER A 161 30.13 6.86 -2.94
N SER A 162 31.15 7.72 -3.05
CA SER A 162 31.89 8.00 -4.28
C SER A 162 31.01 8.49 -5.44
N VAL A 163 29.99 9.29 -5.14
CA VAL A 163 29.03 9.83 -6.11
C VAL A 163 29.48 11.19 -6.61
N THR A 164 29.24 11.48 -7.89
CA THR A 164 29.58 12.78 -8.52
C THR A 164 28.36 13.51 -9.08
N ARG A 165 27.29 12.78 -9.43
CA ARG A 165 26.03 13.34 -9.96
C ARG A 165 24.86 12.55 -9.41
N VAL A 166 23.71 13.21 -9.21
CA VAL A 166 22.46 12.56 -8.78
C VAL A 166 21.25 13.17 -9.50
N LYS A 167 20.28 12.32 -9.83
CA LYS A 167 18.91 12.70 -10.24
C LYS A 167 17.89 11.76 -9.59
N ALA A 168 16.67 12.23 -9.41
CA ALA A 168 15.60 11.46 -8.79
C ALA A 168 14.25 11.70 -9.49
N ILE A 169 13.40 10.68 -9.51
CA ILE A 169 12.03 10.76 -10.03
C ILE A 169 11.13 9.77 -9.31
N ARG A 170 9.82 10.03 -9.30
CA ARG A 170 8.82 9.03 -8.92
C ARG A 170 8.43 8.16 -10.12
N GLY A 171 8.69 6.86 -10.02
CA GLY A 171 8.25 5.88 -10.99
C GLY A 171 6.75 5.55 -10.91
N TRP A 172 6.32 4.60 -11.73
CA TRP A 172 4.94 4.11 -11.71
C TRP A 172 4.70 3.17 -10.53
N LYS A 173 3.59 3.40 -9.82
CA LYS A 173 3.06 2.49 -8.79
C LYS A 173 1.75 1.92 -9.27
N ASN A 174 1.67 0.59 -9.30
CA ASN A 174 0.44 -0.09 -9.66
C ASN A 174 -0.60 0.04 -8.55
N VAL A 175 -1.82 0.42 -8.91
CA VAL A 175 -2.91 0.57 -7.94
C VAL A 175 -3.64 -0.74 -7.62
N ASN A 176 -3.54 -1.74 -8.49
CA ASN A 176 -4.18 -3.05 -8.31
C ASN A 176 -3.24 -4.05 -7.61
N PHE A 177 -1.93 -3.86 -7.79
CA PHE A 177 -0.89 -4.74 -7.25
C PHE A 177 0.11 -3.89 -6.44
N PRO A 178 -0.07 -3.76 -5.12
CA PRO A 178 0.75 -2.90 -4.27
C PRO A 178 2.26 -3.21 -4.33
N ASP A 179 2.62 -4.46 -4.63
CA ASP A 179 4.00 -4.95 -4.79
C ASP A 179 4.65 -4.53 -6.12
N LYS A 180 3.87 -4.00 -7.06
CA LYS A 180 4.36 -3.49 -8.34
C LYS A 180 4.57 -1.97 -8.26
N ASP A 181 5.44 -1.58 -7.33
CA ASP A 181 5.86 -0.20 -7.13
C ASP A 181 7.31 0.02 -7.59
N GLN A 182 7.51 0.86 -8.61
CA GLN A 182 8.87 1.26 -9.03
C GLN A 182 9.56 2.17 -8.01
N GLY A 183 8.80 2.76 -7.08
CA GLY A 183 9.31 3.62 -6.02
C GLY A 183 9.69 5.04 -6.45
N ILE A 184 10.24 5.80 -5.51
CA ILE A 184 11.15 6.91 -5.86
C ILE A 184 12.46 6.28 -6.27
N ILE A 185 12.92 6.58 -7.47
CA ILE A 185 14.22 6.12 -7.94
C ILE A 185 15.19 7.28 -7.82
N VAL A 186 16.29 7.05 -7.12
CA VAL A 186 17.46 7.92 -7.11
C VAL A 186 18.55 7.24 -7.93
N SER A 187 19.01 7.92 -8.97
CA SER A 187 20.06 7.43 -9.85
C SER A 187 21.23 8.40 -9.86
N TYR A 188 22.43 7.85 -9.97
CA TYR A 188 23.64 8.58 -9.75
C TYR A 188 24.81 8.00 -10.52
N ILE A 189 25.81 8.85 -10.75
CA ILE A 189 27.08 8.49 -11.40
C ILE A 189 28.13 8.41 -10.29
N LYS A 190 28.90 7.32 -10.25
CA LYS A 190 30.05 7.20 -9.34
C LYS A 190 31.33 7.74 -9.99
N THR A 191 32.38 7.92 -9.20
CA THR A 191 33.71 8.39 -9.66
C THR A 191 34.34 7.48 -10.72
N ASP A 192 33.92 6.22 -10.83
CA ASP A 192 34.29 5.28 -11.89
C ASP A 192 33.56 5.51 -13.23
N GLY A 193 32.64 6.49 -13.29
CA GLY A 193 31.84 6.81 -14.46
C GLY A 193 30.67 5.85 -14.72
N LYS A 194 30.42 4.89 -13.84
CA LYS A 194 29.28 3.97 -13.98
C LYS A 194 28.01 4.56 -13.36
N VAL A 195 26.88 4.13 -13.91
CA VAL A 195 25.55 4.56 -13.47
C VAL A 195 24.95 3.53 -12.52
N TYR A 196 24.48 4.01 -11.38
CA TYR A 196 23.81 3.21 -10.36
C TYR A 196 22.45 3.83 -10.02
N TYR A 197 21.60 3.04 -9.38
CA TYR A 197 20.34 3.52 -8.83
C TYR A 197 19.95 2.73 -7.58
N SER A 198 19.09 3.34 -6.75
CA SER A 198 18.38 2.70 -5.65
C SER A 198 16.94 3.22 -5.66
N SER A 199 16.02 2.44 -5.12
CA SER A 199 14.59 2.73 -5.16
C SER A 199 13.96 2.66 -3.79
N TYR A 200 13.13 3.64 -3.43
CA TYR A 200 12.26 3.61 -2.26
C TYR A 200 10.87 3.17 -2.70
N CYS A 201 10.53 1.90 -2.48
CA CYS A 201 9.30 1.28 -2.99
C CYS A 201 8.50 0.58 -1.88
N GLN A 202 7.20 0.43 -2.13
CA GLN A 202 6.32 -0.38 -1.30
C GLN A 202 6.53 -1.88 -1.54
N THR A 203 6.64 -2.65 -0.46
CA THR A 203 6.71 -4.11 -0.48
C THR A 203 5.32 -4.73 -0.43
N VAL A 204 5.25 -6.07 -0.58
CA VAL A 204 4.01 -6.86 -0.46
C VAL A 204 3.29 -6.65 0.87
N ASP A 205 4.03 -6.38 1.95
CA ASP A 205 3.50 -6.17 3.31
C ASP A 205 3.10 -4.70 3.56
N PHE A 206 2.97 -3.91 2.49
CA PHE A 206 2.65 -2.48 2.51
C PHE A 206 3.67 -1.57 3.20
N THR A 207 4.79 -2.12 3.67
CA THR A 207 5.92 -1.34 4.19
C THR A 207 6.71 -0.71 3.06
N ASN A 208 7.27 0.49 3.27
CA ASN A 208 8.15 1.12 2.31
C ASN A 208 9.61 0.92 2.73
N VAL A 209 10.44 0.49 1.78
CA VAL A 209 11.85 0.22 2.04
C VAL A 209 12.71 0.77 0.91
N TRP A 210 13.95 1.11 1.25
CA TRP A 210 14.99 1.35 0.26
C TRP A 210 15.56 0.00 -0.21
N GLU A 211 15.45 -0.26 -1.51
CA GLU A 211 16.13 -1.37 -2.14
C GLU A 211 17.66 -1.15 -2.13
N PRO A 212 18.46 -2.24 -2.08
CA PRO A 212 19.90 -2.15 -2.25
C PRO A 212 20.26 -1.47 -3.58
N GLU A 213 21.43 -0.84 -3.62
CA GLU A 213 21.92 -0.24 -4.86
C GLU A 213 22.09 -1.29 -5.98
N ARG A 214 21.82 -0.87 -7.22
CA ARG A 214 22.00 -1.67 -8.43
C ARG A 214 22.76 -0.86 -9.47
N GLN A 215 23.70 -1.51 -10.15
CA GLN A 215 24.36 -0.93 -11.31
C GLN A 215 23.46 -1.09 -12.55
N LEU A 216 23.43 -0.08 -13.41
CA LEU A 216 22.85 -0.17 -14.75
C LEU A 216 23.86 -0.85 -15.69
N VAL A 217 23.88 -2.18 -15.67
CA VAL A 217 24.91 -3.01 -16.32
C VAL A 217 24.88 -2.94 -17.85
N GLU A 218 23.74 -2.61 -18.43
CA GLU A 218 23.57 -2.42 -19.87
C GLU A 218 24.34 -1.19 -20.38
N PHE A 219 24.63 -0.22 -19.51
CA PHE A 219 25.45 0.94 -19.84
C PHE A 219 26.93 0.61 -19.59
N THR A 220 27.69 0.54 -20.69
CA THR A 220 29.09 0.08 -20.68
C THR A 220 30.11 1.20 -20.94
N ALA A 221 29.65 2.41 -21.25
CA ALA A 221 30.52 3.57 -21.45
C ALA A 221 30.78 4.33 -20.13
N THR A 222 31.49 5.45 -20.20
CA THR A 222 31.72 6.35 -19.06
C THR A 222 30.70 7.47 -19.07
N ALA A 223 29.80 7.52 -18.08
CA ALA A 223 28.76 8.54 -17.98
C ALA A 223 29.33 9.86 -17.46
N ILE A 224 28.91 10.97 -18.08
CA ILE A 224 29.23 12.33 -17.65
C ILE A 224 27.97 13.11 -17.23
N SER A 225 26.80 12.72 -17.75
CA SER A 225 25.50 13.30 -17.42
C SER A 225 24.43 12.22 -17.38
N LEU A 226 23.41 12.45 -16.55
CA LEU A 226 22.32 11.54 -16.28
C LEU A 226 21.03 12.33 -16.09
N ASN A 227 19.95 11.86 -16.71
CA ASN A 227 18.60 12.32 -16.46
C ASN A 227 17.62 11.13 -16.49
N MET A 228 16.42 11.33 -15.94
CA MET A 228 15.40 10.31 -15.85
C MET A 228 14.06 10.81 -16.39
N PHE A 229 13.25 9.91 -16.92
CA PHE A 229 11.92 10.24 -17.43
C PHE A 229 10.93 9.11 -17.18
N ILE A 230 9.64 9.45 -17.23
CA ILE A 230 8.54 8.49 -17.26
C ILE A 230 7.79 8.60 -18.58
N THR A 231 7.26 7.49 -19.05
CA THR A 231 6.40 7.44 -20.23
C THR A 231 4.94 7.33 -19.83
N ASN A 232 4.05 7.67 -20.75
CA ASN A 232 2.61 7.50 -20.60
C ASN A 232 2.14 6.04 -20.69
N ASP A 233 3.03 5.11 -21.01
CA ASP A 233 2.75 3.67 -21.11
C ASP A 233 3.37 2.86 -19.96
N PHE A 234 3.45 3.48 -18.78
CA PHE A 234 3.84 2.88 -17.50
C PHE A 234 5.30 2.41 -17.45
N ARG A 235 6.20 3.09 -18.15
CA ARG A 235 7.64 2.85 -18.09
C ARG A 235 8.36 4.04 -17.49
N MET A 236 9.58 3.79 -17.07
CA MET A 236 10.56 4.82 -16.77
C MET A 236 11.81 4.58 -17.63
N GLY A 237 12.66 5.59 -17.73
CA GLY A 237 13.91 5.45 -18.44
C GLY A 237 14.98 6.42 -17.97
N PHE A 238 16.18 6.14 -18.43
CA PHE A 238 17.39 6.90 -18.22
C PHE A 238 17.84 7.51 -19.54
N THR A 239 18.26 8.76 -19.49
CA THR A 239 18.99 9.43 -20.58
C THR A 239 20.39 9.71 -20.06
N ILE A 240 21.39 9.09 -20.69
CA ILE A 240 22.78 9.16 -20.23
C ILE A 240 23.64 9.74 -21.36
N GLU A 241 24.45 10.73 -21.04
CA GLU A 241 25.50 11.23 -21.94
C GLU A 241 26.82 10.56 -21.57
N ASP A 242 27.47 9.95 -22.55
CA ASP A 242 28.80 9.37 -22.36
C ASP A 242 29.92 10.37 -22.61
N SER A 243 31.14 10.01 -22.20
CA SER A 243 32.34 10.84 -22.38
C SER A 243 32.73 11.11 -23.85
N SER A 244 32.10 10.44 -24.81
CA SER A 244 32.28 10.68 -26.25
C SER A 244 31.19 11.59 -26.84
N GLY A 245 30.26 12.07 -26.01
CA GLY A 245 29.13 12.90 -26.42
C GLY A 245 27.94 12.14 -27.00
N ASN A 246 27.91 10.79 -26.90
CA ASN A 246 26.74 10.03 -27.34
C ASN A 246 25.65 10.03 -26.26
N ILE A 247 24.40 10.07 -26.72
CA ILE A 247 23.22 10.01 -25.85
C ILE A 247 22.61 8.60 -25.90
N HIS A 248 22.54 7.95 -24.74
CA HIS A 248 22.00 6.61 -24.55
C HIS A 248 20.63 6.68 -23.87
N TRP A 249 19.65 5.95 -24.41
CA TRP A 249 18.30 5.89 -23.87
C TRP A 249 17.99 4.48 -23.42
N MET A 250 17.74 4.30 -22.13
CA MET A 250 17.45 2.99 -21.54
C MET A 250 16.06 3.04 -20.91
N VAL A 251 15.19 2.10 -21.26
CA VAL A 251 13.78 2.14 -20.86
C VAL A 251 13.41 0.82 -20.20
N THR A 252 12.73 0.89 -19.06
CA THR A 252 12.26 -0.30 -18.35
C THR A 252 11.16 -1.03 -19.11
N GLU A 253 10.90 -2.26 -18.68
CA GLU A 253 9.66 -2.93 -19.00
C GLU A 253 8.44 -2.18 -18.46
N ARG A 254 7.24 -2.54 -18.97
CA ARG A 254 5.99 -1.87 -18.62
C ARG A 254 5.49 -2.32 -17.25
N ASN A 255 5.14 -1.38 -16.39
CA ASN A 255 4.46 -1.63 -15.11
C ASN A 255 2.93 -1.39 -15.22
N TRP A 256 2.21 -2.22 -16.00
CA TRP A 256 0.84 -1.91 -16.45
C TRP A 256 -0.28 -2.80 -15.90
N ALA A 257 0.00 -3.80 -15.06
CA ALA A 257 -0.96 -4.84 -14.68
C ALA A 257 -2.32 -4.27 -14.21
N GLY A 258 -3.35 -4.36 -15.07
CA GLY A 258 -4.71 -3.86 -14.81
C GLY A 258 -4.90 -2.33 -14.86
N MET A 259 -3.87 -1.50 -15.03
CA MET A 259 -4.02 -0.02 -15.07
C MET A 259 -4.29 0.53 -16.48
N ALA A 260 -3.97 -0.24 -17.51
CA ALA A 260 -4.15 0.14 -18.92
C ALA A 260 -5.50 -0.31 -19.51
N ILE A 261 -6.29 -1.09 -18.76
CA ILE A 261 -7.58 -1.62 -19.19
C ILE A 261 -8.66 -0.95 -18.33
N ALA A 262 -9.70 -0.41 -18.97
CA ALA A 262 -10.85 0.07 -18.23
C ALA A 262 -11.51 -1.11 -17.52
N THR A 263 -11.81 -0.98 -16.22
CA THR A 263 -12.54 -2.02 -15.49
C THR A 263 -13.89 -2.24 -16.18
N GLU A 264 -14.03 -3.34 -16.91
CA GLU A 264 -15.32 -3.80 -17.40
C GLU A 264 -16.09 -4.33 -16.19
N THR A 265 -16.88 -3.45 -15.57
CA THR A 265 -17.74 -3.85 -14.46
C THR A 265 -19.07 -4.30 -15.07
N ILE A 266 -19.29 -5.60 -15.14
CA ILE A 266 -20.65 -6.12 -15.27
C ILE A 266 -21.28 -5.87 -13.90
N LYS A 267 -22.14 -4.86 -13.80
CA LYS A 267 -23.05 -4.70 -12.67
C LYS A 267 -24.34 -5.41 -13.04
N PRO A 268 -24.53 -6.70 -12.69
CA PRO A 268 -25.82 -7.33 -12.90
C PRO A 268 -26.83 -6.61 -12.00
N TYR A 269 -27.68 -5.80 -12.62
CA TYR A 269 -28.81 -5.22 -11.93
C TYR A 269 -29.86 -6.32 -11.79
N LEU A 270 -29.99 -6.90 -10.60
CA LEU A 270 -31.10 -7.80 -10.26
C LEU A 270 -32.36 -6.95 -10.10
N GLU A 271 -32.91 -6.48 -11.23
CA GLU A 271 -34.10 -5.62 -11.25
C GLU A 271 -35.37 -6.37 -10.77
N LYS A 272 -35.30 -7.70 -10.61
CA LYS A 272 -36.47 -8.57 -10.37
C LYS A 272 -36.18 -9.77 -9.46
N SER A 273 -35.40 -9.62 -8.40
CA SER A 273 -35.49 -10.59 -7.29
C SER A 273 -36.72 -10.27 -6.45
N LYS A 274 -37.81 -11.02 -6.66
CA LYS A 274 -39.03 -10.92 -5.86
C LYS A 274 -38.99 -12.01 -4.78
N THR A 275 -38.80 -11.61 -3.52
CA THR A 275 -38.92 -12.50 -2.37
C THR A 275 -40.30 -12.31 -1.77
N GLU A 276 -41.15 -13.34 -1.83
CA GLU A 276 -42.47 -13.35 -1.18
C GLU A 276 -42.40 -14.23 0.06
N LEU A 277 -42.57 -13.63 1.24
CA LEU A 277 -42.74 -14.35 2.49
C LEU A 277 -44.24 -14.54 2.73
N ILE A 278 -44.69 -15.78 2.78
CA ILE A 278 -46.09 -16.10 3.07
C ILE A 278 -46.23 -16.14 4.60
N LYS A 279 -47.00 -15.21 5.16
CA LYS A 279 -47.37 -15.25 6.58
C LYS A 279 -48.31 -16.43 6.82
N ILE A 280 -47.88 -17.38 7.64
CA ILE A 280 -48.73 -18.48 8.12
C ILE A 280 -49.24 -18.11 9.51
N THR A 281 -50.55 -18.19 9.73
CA THR A 281 -51.16 -18.07 11.05
C THR A 281 -51.36 -19.47 11.61
N TYR A 282 -50.76 -19.75 12.77
CA TYR A 282 -50.78 -21.08 13.38
C TYR A 282 -52.15 -21.45 13.93
N HIS A 283 -52.59 -22.67 13.63
CA HIS A 283 -53.53 -23.43 14.43
C HIS A 283 -52.84 -24.76 14.75
N ASP A 284 -52.27 -24.87 15.95
CA ASP A 284 -51.50 -26.04 16.40
C ASP A 284 -52.31 -27.34 16.28
N VAL A 285 -51.88 -28.27 15.42
CA VAL A 285 -52.13 -29.71 15.60
C VAL A 285 -50.99 -30.60 15.03
N PHE A 286 -50.19 -30.17 14.04
CA PHE A 286 -49.09 -31.01 13.54
C PHE A 286 -48.04 -30.25 12.70
N GLU A 287 -46.75 -30.40 13.03
CA GLU A 287 -45.59 -29.85 12.29
C GLU A 287 -45.00 -30.88 11.31
N PRO A 288 -44.99 -30.63 9.99
CA PRO A 288 -43.97 -31.16 9.10
C PRO A 288 -42.88 -30.10 8.83
N ALA A 289 -41.66 -30.56 8.55
CA ALA A 289 -40.47 -29.72 8.36
C ALA A 289 -40.70 -28.58 7.35
N GLU A 290 -40.35 -27.35 7.77
CA GLU A 290 -40.43 -26.14 6.97
C GLU A 290 -39.43 -26.17 5.81
N THR A 291 -39.83 -25.69 4.61
CA THR A 291 -38.88 -25.49 3.51
C THR A 291 -39.05 -24.12 2.88
N ILE A 292 -37.96 -23.36 2.80
CA ILE A 292 -37.85 -22.14 1.99
C ILE A 292 -37.43 -22.56 0.58
N ARG A 293 -38.15 -22.11 -0.45
CA ARG A 293 -37.80 -22.36 -1.86
C ARG A 293 -37.46 -21.05 -2.56
N VAL A 294 -36.25 -20.98 -3.11
CA VAL A 294 -35.78 -19.87 -3.94
C VAL A 294 -35.62 -20.39 -5.36
N TYR A 295 -36.27 -19.74 -6.34
CA TYR A 295 -36.03 -20.00 -7.75
C TYR A 295 -35.04 -18.97 -8.28
N SER A 296 -33.83 -19.42 -8.59
CA SER A 296 -32.83 -18.63 -9.32
C SER A 296 -32.38 -19.43 -10.56
N PRO A 297 -32.30 -18.81 -11.76
CA PRO A 297 -31.80 -19.48 -12.96
C PRO A 297 -30.27 -19.71 -12.94
N TYR A 298 -29.58 -19.31 -11.88
CA TYR A 298 -28.14 -19.52 -11.67
C TYR A 298 -27.87 -20.14 -10.30
N SER A 299 -26.71 -20.78 -10.12
CA SER A 299 -26.23 -21.35 -8.86
C SER A 299 -26.01 -20.26 -7.80
N ALA A 300 -27.09 -19.78 -7.21
CA ALA A 300 -27.06 -18.89 -6.06
C ALA A 300 -27.31 -19.73 -4.81
N GLY A 301 -26.34 -19.73 -3.89
CA GLY A 301 -26.55 -20.21 -2.52
C GLY A 301 -27.32 -19.16 -1.74
N LEU A 302 -28.31 -19.60 -0.95
CA LEU A 302 -28.93 -18.77 0.08
C LEU A 302 -28.17 -19.04 1.38
N GLU A 303 -27.51 -18.03 1.92
CA GLU A 303 -26.92 -18.10 3.26
C GLU A 303 -27.79 -17.26 4.21
N HIS A 304 -28.21 -17.87 5.32
CA HIS A 304 -28.96 -17.18 6.36
C HIS A 304 -27.96 -16.61 7.36
N ILE A 305 -27.85 -15.28 7.36
CA ILE A 305 -26.98 -14.55 8.30
C ILE A 305 -27.82 -14.15 9.50
N PHE A 306 -27.36 -14.50 10.70
CA PHE A 306 -27.95 -14.03 11.94
C PHE A 306 -27.55 -12.57 12.18
N HIS A 307 -28.53 -11.69 12.47
CA HIS A 307 -28.32 -10.24 12.49
C HIS A 307 -28.41 -9.58 13.87
N ASP A 308 -28.83 -10.30 14.90
CA ASP A 308 -29.04 -9.69 16.22
C ASP A 308 -27.70 -9.39 16.92
N VAL A 309 -27.68 -8.32 17.71
CA VAL A 309 -26.54 -7.95 18.57
C VAL A 309 -26.61 -8.65 19.93
N TYR A 310 -27.79 -9.19 20.27
CA TYR A 310 -28.01 -9.93 21.49
C TYR A 310 -27.53 -11.39 21.38
N ASN A 311 -26.77 -11.83 22.38
CA ASN A 311 -26.44 -13.23 22.60
C ASN A 311 -26.36 -13.50 24.11
N LYS A 312 -26.32 -14.77 24.50
CA LYS A 312 -26.13 -15.18 25.89
C LYS A 312 -25.48 -16.54 25.96
N PHE A 313 -24.85 -16.85 27.08
CA PHE A 313 -24.46 -18.22 27.38
C PHE A 313 -25.70 -19.07 27.69
N LEU A 314 -25.73 -20.27 27.13
CA LEU A 314 -26.68 -21.32 27.50
C LEU A 314 -26.06 -22.25 28.55
N TRP A 315 -24.74 -22.46 28.44
CA TRP A 315 -24.01 -23.41 29.28
C TRP A 315 -22.52 -23.11 29.28
N ILE A 316 -21.84 -23.48 30.38
CA ILE A 316 -20.38 -23.46 30.53
C ILE A 316 -19.96 -24.52 31.55
N ALA A 317 -18.81 -25.16 31.34
CA ALA A 317 -18.14 -25.99 32.33
C ALA A 317 -16.62 -26.03 32.08
N ASN A 318 -15.85 -26.31 33.13
CA ASN A 318 -14.46 -26.71 32.97
C ASN A 318 -14.34 -28.21 32.68
N LEU A 319 -13.29 -28.59 31.96
CA LEU A 319 -13.01 -29.94 31.52
C LEU A 319 -11.56 -30.32 31.86
N ASP A 320 -11.34 -31.62 32.04
CA ASP A 320 -10.02 -32.23 32.07
C ASP A 320 -9.27 -31.94 30.76
N ASP A 321 -8.03 -31.43 30.87
CA ASP A 321 -7.14 -31.17 29.73
C ASP A 321 -6.57 -32.45 29.08
N GLY A 322 -6.87 -33.62 29.64
CA GLY A 322 -6.36 -34.92 29.22
C GLY A 322 -5.18 -35.42 30.06
N ASN A 323 -4.65 -34.58 30.95
CA ASN A 323 -3.59 -34.93 31.92
C ASN A 323 -4.11 -34.99 33.37
N GLY A 324 -5.42 -34.83 33.57
CA GLY A 324 -6.04 -34.74 34.88
C GLY A 324 -6.11 -33.32 35.43
N ASP A 325 -5.79 -32.28 34.64
CA ASP A 325 -5.87 -30.88 35.06
C ASP A 325 -7.17 -30.24 34.56
N TRP A 326 -8.08 -29.99 35.50
CA TRP A 326 -9.39 -29.39 35.25
C TRP A 326 -9.36 -27.85 35.29
N GLY A 327 -8.21 -27.25 35.62
CA GLY A 327 -8.01 -25.81 35.70
C GLY A 327 -7.57 -25.14 34.40
N ARG A 328 -7.48 -25.91 33.30
CA ARG A 328 -6.88 -25.47 32.03
C ARG A 328 -7.85 -25.31 30.87
N THR A 329 -8.97 -26.04 30.87
CA THR A 329 -9.88 -26.05 29.73
C THR A 329 -11.30 -25.72 30.17
N ILE A 330 -11.97 -24.85 29.41
CA ILE A 330 -13.41 -24.59 29.54
C ILE A 330 -14.11 -24.82 28.22
N GLN A 331 -15.33 -25.33 28.28
CA GLN A 331 -16.22 -25.43 27.14
C GLN A 331 -17.51 -24.67 27.44
N PHE A 332 -18.06 -23.98 26.45
CA PHE A 332 -19.29 -23.22 26.61
C PHE A 332 -20.13 -23.24 25.34
N GLU A 333 -21.42 -22.98 25.52
CA GLU A 333 -22.43 -22.91 24.47
C GLU A 333 -23.17 -21.57 24.56
N THR A 334 -23.41 -20.93 23.41
CA THR A 334 -24.13 -19.66 23.31
C THR A 334 -25.49 -19.83 22.64
N LEU A 335 -26.41 -18.86 22.81
CA LEU A 335 -27.72 -18.90 22.17
C LEU A 335 -27.60 -18.90 20.63
N TYR A 336 -26.68 -18.10 20.11
CA TYR A 336 -26.39 -18.02 18.68
C TYR A 336 -24.90 -18.24 18.41
N PRO A 337 -24.53 -18.79 17.23
CA PRO A 337 -23.14 -18.91 16.83
C PRO A 337 -22.50 -17.53 16.68
N MET A 338 -21.28 -17.40 17.20
CA MET A 338 -20.44 -16.22 17.12
C MET A 338 -19.55 -16.27 15.88
N HIS A 339 -19.49 -15.15 15.17
CA HIS A 339 -18.66 -14.97 13.98
C HIS A 339 -17.22 -14.63 14.39
N GLU A 340 -16.25 -15.43 13.92
CA GLU A 340 -14.80 -15.18 14.09
C GLU A 340 -14.33 -14.89 15.53
N LEU A 341 -14.89 -15.57 16.53
CA LEU A 341 -14.46 -15.41 17.94
C LEU A 341 -12.94 -15.62 18.11
N GLN A 342 -12.25 -14.62 18.68
CA GLN A 342 -10.81 -14.66 18.96
C GLN A 342 -10.53 -14.60 20.46
N VAL A 343 -9.31 -14.97 20.87
CA VAL A 343 -8.86 -14.92 22.28
C VAL A 343 -9.06 -13.54 22.91
N VAL A 344 -8.80 -12.45 22.16
CA VAL A 344 -8.97 -11.06 22.63
C VAL A 344 -10.42 -10.72 23.00
N ASN A 345 -11.39 -11.52 22.58
CA ASN A 345 -12.80 -11.34 22.91
C ASN A 345 -13.19 -12.02 24.23
N LEU A 346 -12.37 -12.93 24.77
CA LEU A 346 -12.66 -13.69 25.98
C LEU A 346 -11.90 -13.10 27.17
N PHE A 347 -12.64 -12.79 28.23
CA PHE A 347 -12.11 -12.31 29.50
C PHE A 347 -12.54 -13.27 30.60
N LEU A 348 -11.57 -13.94 31.21
CA LEU A 348 -11.79 -14.88 32.30
C LEU A 348 -11.26 -14.27 33.60
N GLU A 349 -12.07 -14.29 34.65
CA GLU A 349 -11.77 -13.61 35.93
C GLU A 349 -12.17 -14.51 37.11
N ASP A 350 -11.27 -14.63 38.10
CA ASP A 350 -11.61 -15.15 39.43
C ASP A 350 -12.37 -14.08 40.21
N MET A 351 -13.63 -14.35 40.56
CA MET A 351 -14.49 -13.38 41.22
C MET A 351 -14.15 -13.14 42.70
N TYR A 352 -13.39 -14.04 43.34
CA TYR A 352 -13.03 -13.88 44.74
C TYR A 352 -11.81 -12.97 44.92
N PHE A 353 -10.78 -13.17 44.09
CA PHE A 353 -9.57 -12.33 44.13
C PHE A 353 -9.58 -11.17 43.12
N GLY A 354 -10.53 -11.14 42.18
CA GLY A 354 -10.55 -10.17 41.09
C GLY A 354 -9.36 -10.32 40.14
N MET A 355 -8.80 -11.53 40.04
CA MET A 355 -7.63 -11.80 39.22
C MET A 355 -8.02 -12.22 37.82
N VAL A 356 -7.35 -11.63 36.82
CA VAL A 356 -7.51 -12.02 35.42
C VAL A 356 -6.80 -13.34 35.17
N ILE A 357 -7.53 -14.29 34.59
CA ILE A 357 -7.01 -15.58 34.15
C ILE A 357 -6.80 -15.48 32.63
N PRO A 358 -5.56 -15.45 32.13
CA PRO A 358 -5.30 -15.25 30.71
C PRO A 358 -5.77 -16.45 29.89
N VAL A 359 -6.49 -16.19 28.80
CA VAL A 359 -6.90 -17.21 27.83
C VAL A 359 -5.79 -17.35 26.79
N GLY A 360 -5.35 -18.58 26.51
CA GLY A 360 -4.30 -18.88 25.53
C GLY A 360 -4.84 -19.20 24.13
N SER A 361 -5.96 -19.91 24.04
CA SER A 361 -6.57 -20.26 22.75
C SER A 361 -8.08 -20.44 22.84
N VAL A 362 -8.77 -20.27 21.72
CA VAL A 362 -10.19 -20.60 21.56
C VAL A 362 -10.42 -21.38 20.27
N THR A 363 -11.23 -22.44 20.34
CA THR A 363 -11.54 -23.35 19.23
C THR A 363 -13.04 -23.46 19.05
N HIS A 364 -13.51 -23.36 17.80
CA HIS A 364 -14.90 -23.60 17.45
C HIS A 364 -15.15 -25.10 17.25
N LEU A 365 -16.09 -25.66 18.02
CA LEU A 365 -16.42 -27.09 17.98
C LEU A 365 -17.59 -27.40 17.02
N GLY A 366 -18.13 -26.38 16.33
CA GLY A 366 -19.29 -26.49 15.47
C GLY A 366 -20.58 -25.95 16.12
N GLY A 367 -21.50 -25.45 15.28
CA GLY A 367 -22.72 -24.79 15.74
C GLY A 367 -22.41 -23.60 16.65
N ASN A 368 -23.00 -23.59 17.84
CA ASN A 368 -22.89 -22.57 18.88
C ASN A 368 -21.96 -22.99 20.05
N LYS A 369 -21.06 -23.96 19.83
CA LYS A 369 -20.18 -24.54 20.87
C LYS A 369 -18.72 -24.17 20.68
N TYR A 370 -18.06 -23.83 21.78
CA TYR A 370 -16.69 -23.33 21.82
C TYR A 370 -15.92 -23.94 22.97
N GLN A 371 -14.61 -24.10 22.79
CA GLN A 371 -13.67 -24.50 23.83
C GLN A 371 -12.57 -23.46 23.94
N ALA A 372 -12.27 -23.02 25.15
CA ALA A 372 -11.16 -22.12 25.44
C ALA A 372 -10.17 -22.80 26.38
N SER A 373 -8.89 -22.55 26.16
CA SER A 373 -7.79 -23.03 27.01
C SER A 373 -7.11 -21.85 27.67
N VAL A 374 -6.81 -21.99 28.96
CA VAL A 374 -6.05 -21.02 29.75
C VAL A 374 -4.60 -20.97 29.26
N SER A 375 -3.98 -19.80 29.32
CA SER A 375 -2.60 -19.60 28.86
C SER A 375 -1.60 -20.42 29.69
N GLU A 376 -0.69 -21.08 28.98
CA GLU A 376 0.49 -21.76 29.55
C GLU A 376 1.46 -20.79 30.24
N GLU A 377 1.36 -19.49 29.96
CA GLU A 377 2.15 -18.46 30.66
C GLU A 377 1.78 -18.34 32.14
N THR A 378 0.59 -18.84 32.52
CA THR A 378 0.20 -18.89 33.93
C THR A 378 0.50 -20.25 34.54
N LEU A 379 1.24 -20.23 35.65
CA LEU A 379 1.58 -21.46 36.38
C LEU A 379 0.33 -22.13 36.97
N VAL A 380 -0.66 -21.34 37.41
CA VAL A 380 -1.79 -21.84 38.21
C VAL A 380 -3.11 -21.92 37.44
N GLY A 381 -3.28 -21.18 36.34
CA GLY A 381 -4.56 -21.12 35.61
C GLY A 381 -5.78 -20.90 36.52
N MET A 382 -6.84 -21.70 36.32
CA MET A 382 -8.00 -21.70 37.21
C MET A 382 -7.81 -22.56 38.47
N ASN A 383 -6.73 -23.35 38.61
CA ASN A 383 -6.58 -24.30 39.72
C ASN A 383 -6.55 -23.65 41.11
N ASN A 384 -6.14 -22.39 41.18
CA ASN A 384 -6.13 -21.63 42.43
C ASN A 384 -7.34 -20.69 42.56
N ALA A 385 -8.31 -20.77 41.64
CA ALA A 385 -9.50 -19.96 41.71
C ALA A 385 -10.32 -20.34 42.96
N GLN A 386 -10.77 -19.33 43.71
CA GLN A 386 -11.63 -19.56 44.87
C GLN A 386 -13.07 -19.21 44.54
N GLY A 387 -13.95 -20.22 44.48
CA GLY A 387 -15.37 -20.00 44.20
C GLY A 387 -15.68 -19.81 42.73
N SER A 388 -16.39 -18.73 42.37
CA SER A 388 -16.91 -18.54 41.01
C SER A 388 -15.88 -17.90 40.09
N VAL A 389 -15.83 -18.37 38.85
CA VAL A 389 -15.10 -17.77 37.74
C VAL A 389 -16.11 -17.16 36.76
N ARG A 390 -15.81 -15.96 36.27
CA ARG A 390 -16.62 -15.28 35.26
C ARG A 390 -15.95 -15.33 33.89
N LEU A 391 -16.67 -15.81 32.89
CA LEU A 391 -16.30 -15.64 31.48
C LEU A 391 -17.14 -14.51 30.88
N THR A 392 -16.48 -13.54 30.26
CA THR A 392 -17.13 -12.43 29.55
C THR A 392 -16.69 -12.40 28.09
N ILE A 393 -17.65 -12.26 27.18
CA ILE A 393 -17.39 -11.96 25.77
C ILE A 393 -17.53 -10.46 25.54
N LYS A 394 -16.50 -9.82 24.99
CA LYS A 394 -16.51 -8.38 24.65
C LYS A 394 -15.89 -8.11 23.29
N ASN A 395 -16.18 -6.93 22.74
CA ASN A 395 -15.57 -6.41 21.51
C ASN A 395 -15.74 -7.33 20.28
N LEU A 396 -16.79 -8.18 20.27
CA LEU A 396 -17.06 -9.10 19.19
C LEU A 396 -17.97 -8.43 18.15
N LYS A 397 -17.72 -8.67 16.86
CA LYS A 397 -18.55 -8.17 15.77
C LYS A 397 -19.41 -9.28 15.19
N THR A 398 -20.65 -8.95 14.83
CA THR A 398 -21.51 -9.84 14.04
C THR A 398 -20.97 -9.99 12.61
N GLN A 399 -21.49 -10.95 11.85
CA GLN A 399 -21.13 -11.17 10.43
C GLN A 399 -21.43 -9.94 9.53
N LEU A 400 -22.28 -9.00 9.99
CA LEU A 400 -22.56 -7.73 9.31
C LEU A 400 -21.70 -6.55 9.80
N GLY A 401 -20.77 -6.80 10.72
CA GLY A 401 -19.84 -5.79 11.24
C GLY A 401 -20.40 -4.91 12.36
N LEU A 402 -21.56 -5.25 12.95
CA LEU A 402 -22.10 -4.56 14.13
C LEU A 402 -21.41 -5.07 15.39
N MET A 403 -21.18 -4.20 16.38
CA MET A 403 -20.72 -4.65 17.70
C MET A 403 -21.83 -5.40 18.41
N MET A 404 -21.52 -6.61 18.90
CA MET A 404 -22.41 -7.36 19.78
C MET A 404 -22.42 -6.75 21.18
N ASP A 405 -23.52 -6.94 21.90
CA ASP A 405 -23.59 -6.58 23.32
C ASP A 405 -22.62 -7.44 24.13
N ASP A 406 -21.96 -6.84 25.12
CA ASP A 406 -21.14 -7.60 26.07
C ASP A 406 -22.05 -8.54 26.90
N PHE A 407 -21.69 -9.81 27.01
CA PHE A 407 -22.41 -10.77 27.84
C PHE A 407 -21.46 -11.67 28.63
N PHE A 408 -21.90 -12.11 29.80
CA PHE A 408 -21.08 -12.90 30.72
C PHE A 408 -21.86 -14.07 31.33
N ILE A 409 -21.13 -15.04 31.84
CA ILE A 409 -21.63 -16.12 32.69
C ILE A 409 -20.66 -16.35 33.84
N GLU A 410 -21.21 -16.67 35.01
CA GLU A 410 -20.45 -17.11 36.18
C GLU A 410 -20.70 -18.60 36.39
N PHE A 411 -19.65 -19.34 36.71
CA PHE A 411 -19.72 -20.75 37.05
C PHE A 411 -18.70 -21.09 38.13
N THR A 412 -18.97 -22.14 38.89
CA THR A 412 -18.01 -22.68 39.87
C THR A 412 -17.26 -23.82 39.19
N PRO A 413 -15.93 -23.72 38.99
CA PRO A 413 -15.18 -24.81 38.40
C PRO A 413 -15.12 -26.01 39.34
N ASP A 414 -15.26 -27.21 38.77
CA ASP A 414 -15.22 -28.48 39.51
C ASP A 414 -13.83 -29.15 39.42
N ASN A 415 -13.49 -29.98 40.39
CA ASN A 415 -12.27 -30.82 40.38
C ASN A 415 -10.94 -30.06 40.24
N LEU A 416 -10.89 -28.80 40.66
CA LEU A 416 -9.63 -28.04 40.70
C LEU A 416 -8.66 -28.63 41.72
N VAL A 417 -7.39 -28.73 41.34
CA VAL A 417 -6.30 -29.18 42.22
C VAL A 417 -5.38 -27.99 42.47
N PRO A 418 -5.44 -27.33 43.64
CA PRO A 418 -4.62 -26.16 43.93
C PRO A 418 -3.14 -26.44 43.73
N ILE A 419 -2.47 -25.53 43.02
CA ILE A 419 -1.04 -25.57 42.75
C ILE A 419 -0.34 -24.68 43.76
N GLU A 420 0.60 -25.26 44.52
CA GLU A 420 1.43 -24.52 45.46
C GLU A 420 2.32 -23.55 44.70
N ILE A 421 2.14 -22.25 44.94
CA ILE A 421 3.02 -21.22 44.42
C ILE A 421 4.24 -21.16 45.36
N PRO A 422 5.46 -21.51 44.91
CA PRO A 422 6.63 -21.45 45.76
C PRO A 422 6.82 -20.01 46.24
N LEU A 423 7.10 -19.84 47.53
CA LEU A 423 7.41 -18.53 48.09
C LEU A 423 8.59 -17.93 47.33
N PRO A 424 8.56 -16.61 47.00
CA PRO A 424 9.68 -15.97 46.33
C PRO A 424 10.94 -16.14 47.18
N VAL A 425 11.96 -16.75 46.60
CA VAL A 425 13.28 -16.85 47.21
C VAL A 425 13.94 -15.49 47.06
N VAL A 426 14.33 -14.88 48.19
CA VAL A 426 15.08 -13.61 48.18
C VAL A 426 16.43 -13.86 47.50
N GLU A 427 16.59 -13.38 46.27
CA GLU A 427 17.84 -13.52 45.51
C GLU A 427 18.97 -12.68 46.09
N GLU A 428 18.68 -11.48 46.60
CA GLU A 428 19.66 -10.61 47.27
C GLU A 428 18.97 -9.54 48.10
N VAL A 429 19.51 -9.22 49.28
CA VAL A 429 19.10 -8.08 50.11
C VAL A 429 20.12 -6.96 49.92
N TRP A 430 19.72 -5.89 49.24
CA TRP A 430 20.50 -4.66 49.19
C TRP A 430 20.16 -3.82 50.42
N ASN A 431 21.09 -3.71 51.36
CA ASN A 431 21.03 -2.70 52.40
C ASN A 431 21.58 -1.39 51.81
N GLU A 432 20.72 -0.37 51.71
CA GLU A 432 21.16 1.01 51.45
C GLU A 432 21.94 1.60 52.62
#